data_AF-A0A9W6K1V8-F1
#
_entry.id   AF-A0A9W6K1V8-F1
#
_cell.length_a   1.000
_cell.length_b   1.000
_cell.length_c   1.000
_cell.angle_alpha   90.00
_cell.angle_beta   90.00
_cell.angle_gamma   90.00
#
_symmetry.space_group_name_H-M   'P 1'
#
loop_
_entity.id
_entity.type
_entity.pdbx_description
1 polymer ?
#
loop_
_entity_poly.entity_id
_entity_poly.type
_entity_poly.pdbx_seq_one_letter_code
_entity_poly.pdbx_strand_id
1 'polypeptide(L)'
;MARRKQSNRPRTASGRLSRSKAAQNAAEQEAMAVAIAQPHRACLPKGLRRSQLAESELGRLRLSHAITPSEFAAGQNYRQLVAAYRRAISAPRGVESALGRLGSDSFADCRVATESEEARRSRLDRQYAATRAALHALPDGQRIASVLGRVVVHDVEAGAEIAALRAGLSALATLWKLAGPENVASRAGTRPAQLRGWRAATDADSDSRLFDDDGS
;
A
#
# COMPACT_ATOMS: atom_id res chain seq x y z
N MET A 1 -4.59 -53.32 25.94
CA MET A 1 -4.63 -51.88 25.57
C MET A 1 -4.01 -51.72 24.18
N ALA A 2 -4.80 -51.40 23.16
CA ALA A 2 -4.33 -51.32 21.77
C ALA A 2 -3.64 -49.98 21.49
N ARG A 3 -2.34 -50.00 21.18
CA ARG A 3 -1.58 -48.82 20.74
C ARG A 3 -2.05 -48.40 19.35
N ARG A 4 -2.59 -47.18 19.24
CA ARG A 4 -3.01 -46.56 17.97
C ARG A 4 -1.76 -46.33 17.10
N LYS A 5 -1.65 -47.06 15.99
CA LYS A 5 -0.55 -46.98 15.02
C LYS A 5 -0.53 -45.57 14.39
N GLN A 6 0.40 -44.70 14.81
CA GLN A 6 0.52 -43.35 14.24
C GLN A 6 1.04 -43.43 12.80
N SER A 7 0.30 -42.82 11.87
CA SER A 7 0.66 -42.69 10.47
C SER A 7 1.93 -41.84 10.31
N ASN A 8 2.97 -42.42 9.69
CA ASN A 8 4.29 -41.81 9.51
C ASN A 8 4.26 -40.77 8.37
N ARG A 9 3.56 -39.64 8.58
CA ARG A 9 3.52 -38.55 7.60
C ARG A 9 4.74 -37.64 7.76
N PRO A 10 5.34 -37.16 6.66
CA PRO A 10 6.50 -36.27 6.72
C PRO A 10 6.14 -34.98 7.46
N ARG A 11 7.04 -34.52 8.34
CA ARG A 11 6.88 -33.33 9.17
C ARG A 11 7.91 -32.28 8.80
N THR A 12 7.57 -31.00 8.99
CA THR A 12 8.52 -29.87 8.88
C THR A 12 9.47 -29.86 10.08
N ALA A 13 10.56 -29.09 9.99
CA ALA A 13 11.49 -28.87 11.12
C ALA A 13 10.80 -28.33 12.39
N SER A 14 9.63 -27.69 12.24
CA SER A 14 8.78 -27.22 13.34
C SER A 14 7.79 -28.28 13.87
N GLY A 15 7.90 -29.55 13.46
CA GLY A 15 7.05 -30.65 13.89
C GLY A 15 5.63 -30.69 13.30
N ARG A 16 5.27 -29.75 12.41
CA ARG A 16 3.97 -29.70 11.72
C ARG A 16 3.95 -30.70 10.57
N LEU A 17 2.77 -31.26 10.25
CA LEU A 17 2.62 -32.13 9.09
C LEU A 17 2.93 -31.35 7.80
N SER A 18 3.84 -31.87 6.97
CA SER A 18 4.16 -31.28 5.67
C SER A 18 2.95 -31.40 4.76
N ARG A 19 2.44 -30.27 4.29
CA ARG A 19 1.42 -30.25 3.24
C ARG A 19 2.07 -30.67 1.91
N SER A 20 1.31 -31.33 1.04
CA SER A 20 1.77 -31.58 -0.33
C SER A 20 1.84 -30.24 -1.08
N LYS A 21 2.72 -30.15 -2.09
CA LYS A 21 2.81 -28.96 -2.96
C LYS A 21 1.47 -28.64 -3.63
N ALA A 22 0.71 -29.67 -4.04
CA ALA A 22 -0.64 -29.49 -4.59
C ALA A 22 -1.60 -28.83 -3.60
N ALA A 23 -1.56 -29.22 -2.32
CA ALA A 23 -2.39 -28.61 -1.28
C ALA A 23 -1.95 -27.17 -0.95
N GLN A 24 -0.65 -26.84 -1.07
CA GLN A 24 -0.16 -25.47 -0.92
C GLN A 24 -0.66 -24.58 -2.08
N ASN A 25 -0.50 -25.04 -3.32
CA ASN A 25 -0.96 -24.31 -4.50
C ASN A 25 -2.48 -24.06 -4.48
N ALA A 26 -3.26 -25.05 -4.07
CA ALA A 26 -4.71 -24.90 -3.93
C ALA A 26 -5.07 -23.83 -2.89
N ALA A 27 -4.40 -23.82 -1.74
CA ALA A 27 -4.60 -22.82 -0.70
C ALA A 27 -4.20 -21.41 -1.15
N GLU A 28 -3.12 -21.27 -1.93
CA GLU A 28 -2.71 -19.98 -2.52
C GLU A 28 -3.73 -19.47 -3.54
N GLN A 29 -4.30 -20.36 -4.36
CA GLN A 29 -5.34 -20.02 -5.32
C GLN A 29 -6.64 -19.58 -4.62
N GLU A 30 -7.03 -20.27 -3.55
CA GLU A 30 -8.18 -19.91 -2.73
C GLU A 30 -7.99 -18.55 -2.06
N ALA A 31 -6.83 -18.32 -1.44
CA ALA A 31 -6.49 -17.03 -0.84
C ALA A 31 -6.51 -15.88 -1.88
N MET A 32 -5.98 -16.13 -3.07
CA MET A 32 -6.02 -15.18 -4.18
C MET A 32 -7.45 -14.92 -4.68
N ALA A 33 -8.30 -15.95 -4.73
CA ALA A 33 -9.71 -15.79 -5.12
C ALA A 33 -10.45 -14.89 -4.12
N VAL A 34 -10.23 -15.08 -2.82
CA VAL A 34 -10.76 -14.21 -1.76
C VAL A 34 -10.24 -12.78 -1.93
N ALA A 35 -8.95 -12.59 -2.20
CA ALA A 35 -8.37 -11.28 -2.42
C ALA A 35 -8.98 -10.55 -3.63
N ILE A 36 -9.18 -11.25 -4.76
CA ILE A 36 -9.82 -10.69 -5.97
C ILE A 36 -11.28 -10.29 -5.70
N ALA A 37 -11.98 -11.01 -4.84
CA ALA A 37 -13.38 -10.75 -4.47
C ALA A 37 -13.54 -9.55 -3.52
N GLN A 38 -12.45 -8.98 -2.99
CA GLN A 38 -12.54 -7.82 -2.10
C GLN A 38 -13.15 -6.60 -2.82
N PRO A 39 -14.11 -5.88 -2.19
CA PRO A 39 -14.82 -4.77 -2.85
C PRO A 39 -13.92 -3.69 -3.44
N HIS A 40 -12.86 -3.32 -2.72
CA HIS A 40 -11.91 -2.30 -3.18
C HIS A 40 -11.09 -2.73 -4.41
N ARG A 41 -10.97 -4.03 -4.70
CA ARG A 41 -10.34 -4.51 -5.95
C ARG A 41 -11.32 -4.59 -7.12
N ALA A 42 -12.63 -4.54 -6.85
CA ALA A 42 -13.65 -4.66 -7.90
C ALA A 42 -13.61 -3.50 -8.90
N CYS A 43 -13.14 -2.31 -8.49
CA CYS A 43 -13.01 -1.15 -9.37
C CYS A 43 -11.91 -1.28 -10.43
N LEU A 44 -11.01 -2.26 -10.33
CA LEU A 44 -9.94 -2.50 -11.29
C LEU A 44 -10.35 -3.48 -12.40
N PRO A 45 -9.77 -3.38 -13.61
CA PRO A 45 -9.88 -4.40 -14.66
C PRO A 45 -9.46 -5.79 -14.14
N LYS A 46 -10.13 -6.86 -14.58
CA LYS A 46 -9.93 -8.25 -14.09
C LYS A 46 -8.45 -8.67 -14.05
N GLY A 47 -7.66 -8.30 -15.06
CA GLY A 47 -6.22 -8.63 -15.13
C GLY A 47 -5.36 -7.93 -14.06
N LEU A 48 -5.78 -6.76 -13.57
CA LEU A 48 -5.02 -5.97 -12.60
C LEU A 48 -5.40 -6.27 -11.14
N ARG A 49 -6.56 -6.91 -10.90
CA ARG A 49 -7.02 -7.26 -9.53
C ARG A 49 -6.09 -8.21 -8.78
N ARG A 50 -5.35 -9.04 -9.52
CA ARG A 50 -4.37 -9.99 -8.97
C ARG A 50 -3.06 -9.33 -8.56
N SER A 51 -2.81 -8.09 -8.98
CA SER A 51 -1.59 -7.38 -8.63
C SER A 51 -1.55 -7.11 -7.13
N GLN A 52 -0.38 -7.30 -6.51
CA GLN A 52 -0.14 -6.91 -5.11
C GLN A 52 -0.44 -5.43 -4.87
N LEU A 53 -0.23 -4.59 -5.89
CA LEU A 53 -0.49 -3.15 -5.81
C LEU A 53 -1.98 -2.84 -5.56
N ALA A 54 -2.89 -3.73 -5.96
CA ALA A 54 -4.33 -3.52 -5.78
C ALA A 54 -4.78 -3.51 -4.30
N GLU A 55 -3.92 -3.98 -3.37
CA GLU A 55 -4.22 -4.01 -1.93
C GLU A 55 -4.37 -2.62 -1.33
N SER A 56 -3.57 -1.67 -1.79
CA SER A 56 -3.57 -0.31 -1.26
C SER A 56 -4.26 0.66 -2.20
N GLU A 57 -4.87 1.70 -1.66
CA GLU A 57 -5.46 2.79 -2.45
C GLU A 57 -4.41 3.42 -3.35
N LEU A 58 -3.23 3.72 -2.81
CA LEU A 58 -2.12 4.28 -3.58
C LEU A 58 -1.74 3.39 -4.78
N GLY A 59 -1.72 2.07 -4.60
CA GLY A 59 -1.43 1.13 -5.68
C GLY A 59 -2.58 0.99 -6.67
N ARG A 60 -3.84 1.04 -6.23
CA ARG A 60 -5.00 1.11 -7.14
C ARG A 60 -4.96 2.36 -8.02
N LEU A 61 -4.64 3.52 -7.44
CA LEU A 61 -4.46 4.76 -8.18
C LEU A 61 -3.32 4.66 -9.21
N ARG A 62 -2.24 3.93 -8.89
CA ARG A 62 -1.14 3.68 -9.84
C ARG A 62 -1.56 2.74 -10.98
N LEU A 63 -2.32 1.70 -10.67
CA LEU A 63 -2.84 0.73 -11.65
C LEU A 63 -3.88 1.35 -12.58
N SER A 64 -4.69 2.29 -12.09
CA SER A 64 -5.65 3.06 -12.90
C SER A 64 -5.04 4.26 -13.62
N HIS A 65 -3.72 4.47 -13.51
CA HIS A 65 -3.00 5.62 -14.06
C HIS A 65 -3.48 6.99 -13.56
N ALA A 66 -4.18 7.03 -12.42
CA ALA A 66 -4.60 8.28 -11.80
C ALA A 66 -3.43 9.04 -11.15
N ILE A 67 -2.36 8.33 -10.79
CA ILE A 67 -1.07 8.89 -10.36
C ILE A 67 0.09 8.36 -11.19
N THR A 68 1.14 9.15 -11.31
CA THR A 68 2.35 8.78 -12.05
C THR A 68 3.23 7.79 -11.25
N PRO A 69 4.22 7.12 -11.88
CA PRO A 69 5.18 6.29 -11.15
C PRO A 69 5.99 7.07 -10.11
N SER A 70 6.33 8.33 -10.40
CA SER A 70 7.08 9.20 -9.49
C SER A 70 6.23 9.65 -8.30
N GLU A 71 4.95 9.97 -8.52
CA GLU A 71 3.98 10.25 -7.46
C GLU A 71 3.74 9.01 -6.58
N PHE A 72 3.67 7.83 -7.19
CA PHE A 72 3.56 6.56 -6.46
C PHE A 72 4.79 6.28 -5.58
N ALA A 73 6.01 6.46 -6.12
CA ALA A 73 7.25 6.32 -5.37
C ALA A 73 7.33 7.33 -4.22
N ALA A 74 6.92 8.58 -4.45
CA ALA A 74 6.81 9.59 -3.40
C ALA A 74 5.83 9.16 -2.31
N GLY A 75 4.66 8.64 -2.66
CA GLY A 75 3.71 8.11 -1.68
C GLY A 75 4.30 6.98 -0.83
N GLN A 76 5.04 6.06 -1.42
CA GLN A 76 5.73 5.01 -0.66
C GLN A 76 6.78 5.57 0.30
N ASN A 77 7.63 6.47 -0.18
CA ASN A 77 8.65 7.12 0.64
C ASN A 77 8.03 7.89 1.81
N TYR A 78 6.92 8.59 1.55
CA TYR A 78 6.16 9.28 2.59
C TYR A 78 5.61 8.32 3.64
N ARG A 79 4.99 7.21 3.22
CA ARG A 79 4.48 6.17 4.13
C ARG A 79 5.58 5.61 5.02
N GLN A 80 6.74 5.30 4.44
CA GLN A 80 7.90 4.79 5.17
C GLN A 80 8.46 5.82 6.15
N LEU A 81 8.60 7.07 5.73
CA LEU A 81 9.07 8.18 6.58
C LEU A 81 8.13 8.39 7.77
N VAL A 82 6.82 8.46 7.56
CA VAL A 82 5.83 8.64 8.63
C VAL A 82 5.86 7.45 9.59
N ALA A 83 5.95 6.22 9.08
CA ALA A 83 6.04 5.03 9.93
C ALA A 83 7.32 5.03 10.77
N ALA A 84 8.47 5.39 10.17
CA ALA A 84 9.75 5.50 10.88
C ALA A 84 9.72 6.59 11.95
N TYR A 85 9.19 7.77 11.61
CA TYR A 85 9.03 8.89 12.54
C TYR A 85 8.09 8.53 13.70
N ARG A 86 6.91 7.96 13.43
CA ARG A 86 5.97 7.50 14.47
C ARG A 86 6.61 6.47 15.42
N ARG A 87 7.37 5.52 14.88
CA ARG A 87 8.12 4.55 15.70
C ARG A 87 9.16 5.22 16.58
N ALA A 88 9.87 6.22 16.06
CA ALA A 88 10.89 6.95 16.80
C ALA A 88 10.32 7.77 17.98
N ILE A 89 9.15 8.40 17.80
CA ILE A 89 8.52 9.20 18.86
C ILE A 89 7.71 8.38 19.86
N SER A 90 7.16 7.23 19.45
CA SER A 90 6.36 6.35 20.31
C SER A 90 7.19 5.34 21.11
N ALA A 91 8.50 5.25 20.87
CA ALA A 91 9.38 4.37 21.64
C ALA A 91 9.44 4.85 23.11
N PRO A 92 9.23 3.97 24.11
CA PRO A 92 9.38 4.32 25.51
C PRO A 92 10.75 4.95 25.76
N ARG A 93 10.75 6.21 26.19
CA ARG A 93 11.96 6.94 26.57
C ARG A 93 12.39 6.47 27.96
N GLY A 94 13.07 5.33 28.06
CA GLY A 94 13.47 4.86 29.38
C GLY A 94 13.94 3.42 29.54
N VAL A 95 14.33 2.72 28.48
CA VAL A 95 15.13 1.51 28.68
C VAL A 95 16.26 1.53 27.66
N GLU A 96 17.36 2.19 28.02
CA GLU A 96 18.66 1.65 27.63
C GLU A 96 18.60 0.18 28.05
N SER A 97 18.44 -0.72 27.08
CA SER A 97 18.43 -2.14 27.38
C SER A 97 19.72 -2.41 28.15
N ALA A 98 19.63 -2.92 29.37
CA ALA A 98 20.81 -3.38 30.12
C ALA A 98 21.64 -4.39 29.28
N LEU A 99 21.01 -5.02 28.28
CA LEU A 99 21.65 -5.87 27.27
C LEU A 99 22.57 -5.09 26.31
N GLY A 100 22.27 -3.82 26.02
CA GLY A 100 23.11 -2.94 25.20
C GLY A 100 24.38 -2.45 25.92
N ARG A 101 24.37 -2.43 27.26
CA ARG A 101 25.56 -2.12 28.08
C ARG A 101 26.43 -3.34 28.37
N LEU A 102 25.91 -4.56 28.24
CA LEU A 102 26.68 -5.80 28.46
C LEU A 102 27.30 -6.38 27.18
N GLY A 103 26.96 -5.85 26.00
CA GLY A 103 27.43 -6.36 24.71
C GLY A 103 28.51 -5.52 24.01
N SER A 104 28.93 -4.37 24.55
CA SER A 104 29.87 -3.48 23.84
C SER A 104 31.31 -3.97 23.80
N ASP A 105 31.67 -4.98 24.58
CA ASP A 105 33.08 -5.31 24.82
C ASP A 105 33.53 -6.66 24.23
N SER A 106 32.75 -7.33 23.38
CA SER A 106 33.16 -8.66 22.90
C SER A 106 32.93 -9.03 21.43
N PHE A 107 32.38 -8.16 20.57
CA PHE A 107 32.36 -8.42 19.13
C PHE A 107 32.58 -7.13 18.32
N ALA A 108 33.73 -6.50 18.52
CA ALA A 108 34.26 -5.49 17.62
C ALA A 108 34.75 -6.14 16.31
N ASP A 109 33.82 -6.60 15.46
CA ASP A 109 34.15 -6.86 14.05
C ASP A 109 32.93 -6.88 13.11
N CYS A 110 32.04 -5.89 13.26
CA CYS A 110 31.11 -5.48 12.21
C CYS A 110 31.16 -3.95 12.10
N ARG A 111 31.99 -3.44 11.19
CA ARG A 111 32.06 -2.02 10.79
C ARG A 111 30.81 -1.59 10.03
N VAL A 112 29.64 -1.71 10.65
CA VAL A 112 28.54 -0.78 10.36
C VAL A 112 28.70 0.28 11.44
N ALA A 113 29.11 1.48 11.05
CA ALA A 113 29.04 2.64 11.93
C ALA A 113 27.58 2.75 12.40
N THR A 114 27.30 2.23 13.60
CA THR A 114 25.99 2.36 14.23
C THR A 114 25.86 3.84 14.55
N GLU A 115 25.26 4.58 13.61
CA GLU A 115 24.77 5.93 13.85
C GLU A 115 24.07 5.91 15.21
N SER A 116 24.45 6.82 16.10
CA SER A 116 23.82 6.90 17.41
C SER A 116 22.31 7.05 17.23
N GLU A 117 21.52 6.43 18.11
CA GLU A 117 20.05 6.55 18.01
C GLU A 117 19.60 8.01 17.93
N GLU A 118 20.31 8.90 18.61
CA GLU A 118 20.09 10.34 18.61
C GLU A 118 20.33 10.99 17.24
N ALA A 119 21.42 10.63 16.56
CA ALA A 119 21.71 11.11 15.21
C ALA A 119 20.66 10.62 14.21
N ARG A 120 20.25 9.35 14.32
CA ARG A 120 19.19 8.77 13.50
C ARG A 120 17.84 9.48 13.71
N ARG A 121 17.46 9.73 14.97
CA ARG A 121 16.24 10.48 15.32
C ARG A 121 16.30 11.91 14.78
N SER A 122 17.41 12.60 15.00
CA SER A 122 17.62 13.97 14.48
C SER A 122 17.57 14.05 12.95
N ARG A 123 18.00 12.99 12.24
CA ARG A 123 17.85 12.90 10.78
C ARG A 123 16.39 12.70 10.37
N LEU A 124 15.67 11.79 11.03
CA LEU A 124 14.25 11.54 10.76
C LEU A 124 13.40 12.79 11.05
N ASP A 125 13.67 13.49 12.15
CA ASP A 125 12.97 14.72 12.52
C ASP A 125 13.18 15.80 11.45
N ARG A 126 14.43 16.00 10.98
CA ARG A 126 14.73 16.93 9.88
C ARG A 126 14.03 16.54 8.58
N GLN A 127 14.03 15.26 8.21
CA GLN A 127 13.34 14.78 7.01
C GLN A 127 11.84 15.01 7.10
N TYR A 128 11.23 14.66 8.24
CA TYR A 128 9.81 14.84 8.47
C TYR A 128 9.41 16.33 8.49
N ALA A 129 10.22 17.18 9.14
CA ALA A 129 10.03 18.62 9.15
C ALA A 129 10.12 19.23 7.74
N ALA A 130 11.12 18.82 6.94
CA ALA A 130 11.27 19.28 5.56
C ALA A 130 10.07 18.88 4.69
N THR A 131 9.60 17.63 4.83
CA THR A 131 8.39 17.15 4.15
C THR A 131 7.15 17.96 4.55
N ARG A 132 6.95 18.24 5.84
CA ARG A 132 5.84 19.08 6.31
C ARG A 132 5.94 20.50 5.78
N ALA A 133 7.12 21.10 5.81
CA ALA A 133 7.35 22.45 5.30
C ALA A 133 7.02 22.54 3.80
N ALA A 134 7.45 21.56 3.01
CA ALA A 134 7.16 21.49 1.58
C ALA A 134 5.64 21.39 1.30
N LEU A 135 4.89 20.61 2.09
CA LEU A 135 3.44 20.51 1.96
C LEU A 135 2.72 21.79 2.40
N HIS A 136 3.16 22.42 3.49
CA HIS A 136 2.56 23.66 3.98
C HIS A 136 2.84 24.87 3.08
N ALA A 137 3.90 24.83 2.27
CA ALA A 137 4.20 25.86 1.28
C ALA A 137 3.26 25.84 0.06
N LEU A 138 2.48 24.77 -0.13
CA LEU A 138 1.50 24.69 -1.21
C LEU A 138 0.22 25.48 -0.88
N PRO A 139 -0.52 25.96 -1.91
CA PRO A 139 -1.89 26.42 -1.74
C PRO A 139 -2.72 25.31 -1.08
N ASP A 140 -3.49 25.64 -0.04
CA ASP A 140 -4.24 24.67 0.77
C ASP A 140 -3.39 23.57 1.43
N GLY A 141 -2.12 23.87 1.75
CA GLY A 141 -1.16 22.90 2.27
C GLY A 141 -1.62 22.09 3.49
N GLN A 142 -2.44 22.67 4.38
CA GLN A 142 -3.05 21.94 5.50
C GLN A 142 -4.01 20.85 5.04
N ARG A 143 -4.89 21.18 4.08
CA ARG A 143 -5.84 20.23 3.50
C ARG A 143 -5.08 19.13 2.75
N ILE A 144 -4.11 19.50 1.94
CA ILE A 144 -3.27 18.55 1.19
C ILE A 144 -2.56 17.58 2.14
N ALA A 145 -1.95 18.08 3.22
CA ALA A 145 -1.28 17.23 4.20
C ALA A 145 -2.24 16.25 4.90
N SER A 146 -3.47 16.69 5.20
CA SER A 146 -4.52 15.85 5.78
C SER A 146 -4.95 14.73 4.83
N VAL A 147 -5.25 15.08 3.56
CA VAL A 147 -5.62 14.12 2.51
C VAL A 147 -4.50 13.09 2.30
N LEU A 148 -3.26 13.57 2.21
CA LEU A 148 -2.09 12.71 2.03
C LEU A 148 -1.92 11.75 3.21
N GLY A 149 -2.09 12.22 4.45
CA GLY A 149 -2.07 11.37 5.64
C GLY A 149 -3.15 10.29 5.61
N ARG A 150 -4.40 10.67 5.30
CA ARG A 150 -5.53 9.73 5.20
C ARG A 150 -5.31 8.67 4.14
N VAL A 151 -4.96 9.06 2.93
CA VAL A 151 -4.83 8.13 1.80
C VAL A 151 -3.56 7.29 1.91
N VAL A 152 -2.41 7.90 2.17
CA VAL A 152 -1.12 7.19 2.10
C VAL A 152 -0.80 6.40 3.36
N VAL A 153 -1.18 6.92 4.54
CA VAL A 153 -0.85 6.30 5.84
C VAL A 153 -1.98 5.42 6.34
N HIS A 154 -3.22 5.85 6.17
CA HIS A 154 -4.41 5.16 6.67
C HIS A 154 -5.18 4.39 5.59
N ASP A 155 -4.71 4.41 4.34
CA ASP A 155 -5.28 3.67 3.20
C ASP A 155 -6.77 3.95 2.94
N VAL A 156 -7.19 5.19 3.22
CA VAL A 156 -8.54 5.68 2.95
C VAL A 156 -8.66 6.03 1.46
N GLU A 157 -9.82 5.76 0.86
CA GLU A 157 -10.10 6.11 -0.54
C GLU A 157 -9.99 7.62 -0.79
N ALA A 158 -9.35 8.00 -1.91
CA ALA A 158 -9.10 9.41 -2.22
C ALA A 158 -10.37 10.15 -2.69
N GLY A 159 -11.28 9.45 -3.38
CA GLY A 159 -12.55 10.01 -3.87
C GLY A 159 -12.39 11.34 -4.61
N ALA A 160 -13.16 12.35 -4.21
CA ALA A 160 -13.14 13.69 -4.79
C ALA A 160 -11.84 14.48 -4.48
N GLU A 161 -11.02 14.03 -3.54
CA GLU A 161 -9.81 14.75 -3.08
C GLU A 161 -8.56 14.36 -3.86
N ILE A 162 -8.71 13.60 -4.94
CA ILE A 162 -7.60 13.10 -5.75
C ILE A 162 -6.72 14.22 -6.33
N ALA A 163 -7.29 15.39 -6.66
CA ALA A 163 -6.52 16.53 -7.13
C ALA A 163 -5.56 17.08 -6.06
N ALA A 164 -6.04 17.19 -4.81
CA ALA A 164 -5.23 17.60 -3.67
C ALA A 164 -4.15 16.56 -3.35
N LEU A 165 -4.50 15.27 -3.40
CA LEU A 165 -3.54 14.17 -3.24
C LEU A 165 -2.42 14.26 -4.28
N ARG A 166 -2.75 14.45 -5.56
CA ARG A 166 -1.77 14.57 -6.65
C ARG A 166 -0.86 15.78 -6.48
N ALA A 167 -1.40 16.92 -6.05
CA ALA A 167 -0.60 18.11 -5.77
C ALA A 167 0.44 17.84 -4.67
N GLY A 168 0.03 17.19 -3.57
CA GLY A 168 0.93 16.78 -2.50
C GLY A 168 1.98 15.77 -2.97
N LEU A 169 1.58 14.72 -3.67
CA LEU A 169 2.51 13.69 -4.18
C LEU A 169 3.49 14.27 -5.21
N SER A 170 3.04 15.18 -6.08
CA SER A 170 3.91 15.89 -7.02
C SER A 170 4.95 16.73 -6.28
N ALA A 171 4.56 17.48 -5.25
CA ALA A 171 5.50 18.29 -4.46
C ALA A 171 6.54 17.42 -3.75
N LEU A 172 6.13 16.27 -3.21
CA LEU A 172 7.05 15.31 -2.59
C LEU A 172 7.97 14.63 -3.60
N ALA A 173 7.46 14.30 -4.79
CA ALA A 173 8.30 13.79 -5.87
C ALA A 173 9.37 14.80 -6.27
N THR A 174 9.05 16.09 -6.30
CA THR A 174 10.03 17.17 -6.53
C THR A 174 11.03 17.28 -5.37
N LEU A 175 10.57 17.26 -4.12
CA LEU A 175 11.44 17.34 -2.93
C LEU A 175 12.50 16.23 -2.92
N TRP A 176 12.14 15.02 -3.32
CA TRP A 176 13.03 13.87 -3.38
C TRP A 176 13.67 13.64 -4.75
N LYS A 177 13.49 14.56 -5.71
CA LYS A 177 14.04 14.48 -7.06
C LYS A 177 13.69 13.17 -7.78
N LEU A 178 12.47 12.69 -7.56
CA LEU A 178 11.93 11.47 -8.18
C LEU A 178 11.32 11.73 -9.56
N ALA A 179 11.16 13.00 -9.94
CA ALA A 179 10.74 13.38 -11.29
C ALA A 179 11.93 13.25 -12.25
N GLY A 180 11.95 12.20 -13.07
CA GLY A 180 12.81 12.14 -14.25
C GLY A 180 12.38 13.17 -15.32
N PRO A 181 13.26 13.50 -16.29
CA PRO A 181 13.00 14.53 -17.32
C PRO A 181 11.80 14.23 -18.24
N GLU A 182 11.27 13.01 -18.27
CA GLU A 182 10.18 12.62 -19.17
C GLU A 182 8.78 13.12 -18.77
N ASN A 183 8.57 13.61 -17.54
CA ASN A 183 7.23 13.88 -17.02
C ASN A 183 6.67 15.29 -17.31
N VAL A 184 7.49 16.23 -17.79
CA VAL A 184 7.01 17.59 -18.09
C VAL A 184 6.29 17.64 -19.44
N ALA A 185 6.72 16.83 -20.43
CA ALA A 185 6.18 16.84 -21.78
C ALA A 185 4.81 16.16 -21.92
N SER A 186 4.54 15.09 -21.16
CA SER A 186 3.28 14.32 -21.26
C SER A 186 2.05 15.05 -20.69
N ARG A 187 2.26 16.05 -19.82
CA ARG A 187 1.18 16.85 -19.22
C ARG A 187 0.56 17.88 -20.18
N ALA A 188 1.23 18.26 -21.27
CA ALA A 188 0.69 19.22 -22.24
C ALA A 188 -0.34 18.60 -23.22
N GLY A 189 -0.46 17.27 -23.29
CA GLY A 189 -1.27 16.59 -24.32
C GLY A 189 -2.32 15.59 -23.84
N THR A 190 -2.47 15.37 -22.54
CA THR A 190 -3.36 14.29 -22.06
C THR A 190 -4.77 14.82 -21.81
N ARG A 191 -5.66 14.66 -22.81
CA ARG A 191 -7.12 14.80 -22.65
C ARG A 191 -7.56 14.01 -21.42
N PRO A 192 -8.45 14.55 -20.56
CA PRO A 192 -8.97 13.77 -19.44
C PRO A 192 -9.68 12.55 -20.01
N ALA A 193 -9.26 11.36 -19.60
CA ALA A 193 -10.01 10.14 -19.87
C ALA A 193 -11.42 10.36 -19.31
N GLN A 194 -12.40 10.47 -20.23
CA GLN A 194 -13.79 10.60 -19.87
C GLN A 194 -14.18 9.40 -19.01
N LEU A 195 -14.30 9.63 -17.70
CA LEU A 195 -15.05 8.77 -16.82
C LEU A 195 -16.49 8.79 -17.35
N ARG A 196 -16.87 7.75 -18.11
CA ARG A 196 -18.28 7.51 -18.43
C ARG A 196 -19.02 7.41 -17.10
N GLY A 197 -19.87 8.40 -16.85
CA GLY A 197 -20.73 8.45 -15.67
C GLY A 197 -21.48 7.13 -15.53
N TRP A 198 -21.17 6.42 -14.46
CA TRP A 198 -21.94 5.25 -14.04
C TRP A 198 -23.30 5.76 -13.59
N ARG A 199 -24.35 5.49 -14.38
CA ARG A 199 -25.73 5.59 -13.90
C ARG A 199 -26.00 4.36 -13.04
N ALA A 200 -26.49 4.59 -11.82
CA ALA A 200 -27.07 3.55 -10.99
C ALA A 200 -28.19 2.86 -11.78
N ALA A 201 -28.18 1.53 -11.80
CA ALA A 201 -29.32 0.76 -12.29
C ALA A 201 -30.47 0.97 -11.31
N THR A 202 -31.50 1.68 -11.75
CA THR A 202 -32.81 1.67 -11.09
C THR A 202 -33.54 0.42 -11.55
N ASP A 203 -33.86 -0.46 -10.61
CA ASP A 203 -34.85 -1.52 -10.78
C ASP A 203 -36.21 -0.89 -11.11
N ALA A 204 -36.76 -1.23 -12.28
CA ALA A 204 -38.18 -1.15 -12.67
C ALA A 204 -38.28 -1.85 -14.03
N ASP A 205 -38.59 -3.14 -14.07
CA ASP A 205 -39.95 -3.68 -14.10
C ASP A 205 -40.64 -3.45 -15.46
N SER A 206 -40.69 -4.51 -16.28
CA SER A 206 -41.85 -4.99 -17.05
C SER A 206 -41.42 -6.04 -18.07
N ASP A 207 -41.27 -7.25 -17.52
CA ASP A 207 -41.31 -8.51 -18.26
C ASP A 207 -42.72 -8.68 -18.84
N SER A 208 -42.87 -8.46 -20.14
CA SER A 208 -44.05 -8.94 -20.87
C SER A 208 -43.70 -9.16 -22.33
N ARG A 209 -44.11 -10.35 -22.81
CA ARG A 209 -44.10 -10.86 -24.19
C ARG A 209 -42.84 -11.60 -24.57
N LEU A 210 -42.83 -12.92 -24.34
CA LEU A 210 -42.53 -13.89 -25.40
C LEU A 210 -42.81 -15.33 -24.93
N PHE A 211 -44.07 -15.75 -24.87
CA PHE A 211 -44.43 -17.18 -24.93
C PHE A 211 -45.92 -17.27 -25.24
N ASP A 212 -46.24 -17.47 -26.53
CA ASP A 212 -47.33 -18.37 -26.90
C ASP A 212 -46.79 -19.24 -28.04
N ASP A 213 -46.93 -20.52 -27.80
CA ASP A 213 -46.28 -21.67 -28.41
C ASP A 213 -47.27 -22.28 -29.41
N ASP A 214 -46.83 -22.50 -30.65
CA ASP A 214 -47.56 -23.24 -31.67
C ASP A 214 -47.51 -24.74 -31.33
N GLY A 215 -48.65 -25.40 -31.12
CA GLY A 215 -48.66 -26.86 -31.14
C GLY A 215 -49.90 -27.56 -30.61
N SER A 216 -50.95 -27.69 -31.45
CA SER A 216 -51.64 -28.94 -31.84
C SER A 216 -53.01 -28.67 -32.45
#